data_AF-A0AAD9N320-F1
#
_entry.id   AF-A0AAD9N320-F1
#
_cell.length_a   1.000
_cell.length_b   1.000
_cell.length_c   1.000
_cell.angle_alpha   90.00
_cell.angle_beta   90.00
_cell.angle_gamma   90.00
#
_symmetry.space_group_name_H-M   'P 1'
#
loop_
_entity.id
_entity.type
_entity.pdbx_description
1 polymer ?
#
loop_
_entity_poly.entity_id
_entity_poly.type
_entity_poly.pdbx_seq_one_letter_code
_entity_poly.pdbx_strand_id
1 'polypeptide(L)'
;MSTGRVARWLLLPLALLSLATATELMPNVTGDVTLTTAGSPWVVKETVYVEETGSLTVKPGVTVLMTAGVSLIVHGQLVAEGTSTDHIVFTLLDTRNRTEGKPFKSFSRVTRIFLSITKKQTRD
;
A
#
# COMPACT_ATOMS: atom_id res chain seq x y z
N MET A 1 -42.87 -34.20 30.27
CA MET A 1 -42.01 -33.21 30.97
C MET A 1 -40.55 -33.52 30.70
N SER A 2 -39.78 -32.47 30.43
CA SER A 2 -38.32 -32.34 30.34
C SER A 2 -37.57 -33.03 29.17
N THR A 3 -37.26 -32.35 28.05
CA THR A 3 -36.07 -31.52 27.68
C THR A 3 -34.70 -32.22 27.52
N GLY A 4 -34.07 -31.94 26.36
CA GLY A 4 -32.62 -32.06 26.08
C GLY A 4 -32.29 -33.19 25.10
N ARG A 5 -31.70 -32.96 23.92
CA ARG A 5 -30.53 -32.13 23.61
C ARG A 5 -30.63 -31.63 22.17
N VAL A 6 -30.57 -30.32 22.00
CA VAL A 6 -30.31 -29.70 20.70
C VAL A 6 -28.90 -30.09 20.26
N ALA A 7 -28.76 -30.91 19.22
CA ALA A 7 -27.48 -31.12 18.55
C ALA A 7 -27.17 -29.85 17.78
N ARG A 8 -26.44 -28.98 18.45
CA ARG A 8 -25.93 -27.68 18.01
C ARG A 8 -25.16 -27.89 16.71
N TRP A 9 -25.71 -27.35 15.63
CA TRP A 9 -25.08 -27.29 14.33
C TRP A 9 -23.70 -26.65 14.50
N LEU A 10 -22.66 -27.41 14.16
CA LEU A 10 -21.28 -26.91 14.07
C LEU A 10 -21.22 -26.04 12.80
N LEU A 11 -21.72 -24.82 12.90
CA LEU A 11 -21.33 -23.74 12.00
C LEU A 11 -19.87 -23.44 12.30
N LEU A 12 -18.95 -24.12 11.62
CA LEU A 12 -17.62 -23.57 11.41
C LEU A 12 -17.83 -22.24 10.67
N PRO A 13 -17.45 -21.07 11.21
CA PRO A 13 -17.15 -19.98 10.31
C PRO A 13 -15.90 -20.45 9.57
N LEU A 14 -16.05 -20.81 8.30
CA LEU A 14 -14.92 -20.86 7.39
C LEU A 14 -14.41 -19.42 7.34
N ALA A 15 -13.52 -19.08 8.26
CA ALA A 15 -12.83 -17.80 8.25
C ALA A 15 -12.12 -17.76 6.90
N LEU A 16 -12.65 -16.97 5.97
CA LEU A 16 -11.99 -16.67 4.72
C LEU A 16 -10.63 -16.09 5.09
N LEU A 17 -9.58 -16.88 4.87
CA LEU A 17 -8.22 -16.41 4.95
C LEU A 17 -8.09 -15.37 3.81
N SER A 18 -8.27 -14.09 4.14
CA SER A 18 -8.01 -13.00 3.19
C SER A 18 -6.51 -12.98 2.95
N LEU A 19 -6.08 -13.51 1.81
CA LEU A 19 -4.71 -13.37 1.36
C LEU A 19 -4.56 -11.91 0.93
N ALA A 20 -3.84 -11.11 1.71
CA ALA A 20 -3.43 -9.77 1.31
C ALA A 20 -2.43 -9.91 0.16
N THR A 21 -2.95 -10.02 -1.06
CA THR A 21 -2.16 -10.04 -2.28
C THR A 21 -1.78 -8.62 -2.64
N ALA A 22 -0.53 -8.44 -3.06
CA ALA A 22 -0.06 -7.15 -3.54
C ALA A 22 -0.97 -6.65 -4.68
N THR A 23 -1.47 -5.42 -4.57
CA THR A 23 -2.38 -4.85 -5.59
C THR A 23 -1.60 -3.93 -6.52
N GLU A 24 -1.71 -4.12 -7.82
CA GLU A 24 -1.02 -3.27 -8.79
C GLU A 24 -1.74 -1.94 -8.98
N LEU A 25 -0.97 -0.84 -8.95
CA LEU A 25 -1.47 0.49 -9.23
C LEU A 25 -1.43 0.75 -10.73
N MET A 26 -2.57 1.21 -11.28
CA MET A 26 -2.67 1.55 -12.69
C MET A 26 -1.78 2.76 -13.06
N PRO A 27 -1.20 2.80 -14.27
CA PRO A 27 -0.25 3.84 -14.67
C PRO A 27 -0.89 5.22 -14.83
N ASN A 28 -2.21 5.34 -14.97
CA ASN A 28 -2.89 6.63 -15.10
C ASN A 28 -4.06 6.72 -14.12
N VAL A 29 -4.06 7.76 -13.28
CA VAL A 29 -5.12 8.08 -12.32
C VAL A 29 -5.85 9.32 -12.85
N THR A 30 -7.03 9.11 -13.46
CA THR A 30 -7.86 10.16 -14.08
C THR A 30 -9.05 10.60 -13.22
N GLY A 31 -9.33 9.88 -12.13
CA GLY A 31 -10.38 10.18 -11.16
C GLY A 31 -9.92 9.88 -9.73
N ASP A 32 -10.86 9.66 -8.82
CA ASP A 32 -10.56 9.40 -7.40
C ASP A 32 -10.12 7.94 -7.18
N VAL A 33 -8.86 7.76 -6.78
CA VAL A 33 -8.29 6.45 -6.42
C VAL A 33 -7.83 6.50 -4.97
N THR A 34 -8.30 5.56 -4.15
CA THR A 34 -7.90 5.46 -2.74
C THR A 34 -7.10 4.18 -2.49
N LEU A 35 -5.83 4.34 -2.11
CA LEU A 35 -4.98 3.24 -1.64
C LEU A 35 -5.31 2.96 -0.17
N THR A 36 -5.73 1.74 0.13
CA THR A 36 -6.08 1.28 1.48
C THR A 36 -5.13 0.20 1.98
N THR A 37 -5.09 -0.01 3.29
CA THR A 37 -4.28 -1.07 3.91
C THR A 37 -4.71 -2.47 3.47
N ALA A 38 -5.98 -2.65 3.12
CA ALA A 38 -6.49 -3.92 2.60
C ALA A 38 -5.86 -4.34 1.26
N GLY A 39 -5.46 -3.37 0.44
CA GLY A 39 -4.72 -3.60 -0.82
C GLY A 39 -3.20 -3.51 -0.67
N SER A 40 -2.69 -3.28 0.55
CA SER A 40 -1.26 -3.16 0.79
C SER A 40 -0.59 -4.54 0.80
N PRO A 41 0.59 -4.71 0.18
CA PRO A 41 1.38 -3.67 -0.49
C PRO A 41 0.84 -3.30 -1.88
N TRP A 42 0.84 -2.01 -2.20
CA TRP A 42 0.51 -1.53 -3.55
C TRP A 42 1.76 -1.55 -4.42
N VAL A 43 1.72 -2.16 -5.60
CA VAL A 43 2.91 -2.32 -6.46
C VAL A 43 2.80 -1.41 -7.68
N VAL A 44 3.84 -0.60 -7.88
CA VAL A 44 4.01 0.30 -9.02
C VAL A 44 5.06 -0.29 -9.95
N LYS A 45 4.61 -0.88 -11.07
CA LYS A 45 5.48 -1.52 -12.07
C LYS A 45 5.90 -0.60 -13.21
N GLU A 46 5.17 0.49 -13.40
CA GLU A 46 5.38 1.48 -14.45
C GLU A 46 5.21 2.88 -13.86
N THR A 47 5.64 3.91 -14.60
CA THR A 47 5.44 5.29 -14.16
C THR A 47 3.94 5.57 -14.01
N VAL A 48 3.54 6.05 -12.85
CA VAL A 48 2.16 6.42 -12.55
C VAL A 48 2.00 7.93 -12.72
N TYR A 49 1.03 8.33 -13.51
CA TYR A 49 0.59 9.71 -13.70
C TYR A 49 -0.72 9.92 -12.98
N VAL A 50 -0.73 10.83 -12.00
CA VAL A 50 -1.97 11.39 -11.47
C VAL A 50 -2.30 12.59 -12.35
N GLU A 51 -3.24 12.38 -13.27
CA GLU A 51 -3.66 13.38 -14.24
C GLU A 51 -4.27 14.60 -13.54
N GLU A 52 -4.38 15.74 -14.23
CA GLU A 52 -4.91 16.99 -13.65
C GLU A 52 -6.30 16.84 -13.02
N THR A 53 -7.14 15.97 -13.58
CA THR A 53 -8.48 15.65 -13.06
C THR A 53 -8.48 14.53 -12.01
N GLY A 54 -7.34 13.88 -11.79
CA GLY A 54 -7.19 12.74 -10.90
C GLY A 54 -6.89 13.14 -9.45
N SER A 55 -7.34 12.31 -8.52
CA SER A 55 -6.99 12.41 -7.11
C SER A 55 -6.55 11.06 -6.57
N LEU A 56 -5.31 11.00 -6.07
CA LEU A 56 -4.75 9.82 -5.43
C LEU A 56 -4.73 10.04 -3.91
N THR A 57 -5.57 9.30 -3.19
CA THR A 57 -5.59 9.31 -1.72
C THR A 57 -4.88 8.08 -1.18
N VAL A 58 -3.91 8.26 -0.30
CA VAL A 58 -3.15 7.20 0.36
C VAL A 58 -3.50 7.19 1.84
N LYS A 59 -4.16 6.12 2.29
CA LYS A 59 -4.60 5.96 3.68
C LYS A 59 -3.42 5.66 4.63
N PRO A 60 -3.57 5.92 5.94
CA PRO A 60 -2.54 5.59 6.92
C PRO A 60 -2.18 4.10 6.91
N GLY A 61 -0.90 3.79 7.16
CA GLY A 61 -0.38 2.41 7.19
C GLY A 61 -0.17 1.76 5.82
N VAL A 62 -0.39 2.47 4.72
CA VAL A 62 -0.19 1.93 3.36
C VAL A 62 1.30 1.87 3.01
N THR A 63 1.72 0.70 2.53
CA THR A 63 3.01 0.53 1.85
C THR A 63 2.83 0.49 0.34
N VAL A 64 3.62 1.30 -0.38
CA VAL A 64 3.74 1.34 -1.83
C VAL A 64 5.14 0.87 -2.23
N LEU A 65 5.19 -0.17 -3.05
CA LEU A 65 6.40 -0.81 -3.58
C LEU A 65 6.59 -0.37 -5.04
N MET A 66 7.68 0.34 -5.32
CA MET A 66 7.99 0.83 -6.65
C MET A 66 9.11 -0.01 -7.27
N THR A 67 8.92 -0.45 -8.51
CA THR A 67 10.00 -1.10 -9.27
C THR A 67 11.14 -0.11 -9.56
N ALA A 68 12.34 -0.61 -9.81
CA ALA A 68 13.47 0.28 -10.11
C ALA A 68 13.25 1.01 -11.44
N GLY A 69 13.43 2.34 -11.44
CA GLY A 69 13.33 3.17 -12.65
C GLY A 69 11.93 3.73 -12.95
N VAL A 70 10.95 3.51 -12.09
CA VAL A 70 9.60 4.09 -12.23
C VAL A 70 9.41 5.29 -11.33
N SER A 71 8.53 6.20 -11.76
CA SER A 71 8.20 7.43 -11.03
C SER A 71 6.72 7.51 -10.71
N LEU A 72 6.36 8.27 -9.68
CA LEU A 72 5.00 8.73 -9.44
C LEU A 72 4.97 10.23 -9.74
N ILE A 73 4.31 10.61 -10.81
CA ILE A 73 4.19 11.98 -11.31
C ILE A 73 2.79 12.47 -10.99
N VAL A 74 2.67 13.61 -10.32
CA VAL A 74 1.38 14.15 -9.88
C VAL A 74 1.14 15.50 -10.55
N HIS A 75 0.20 15.54 -11.49
CA HIS A 75 -0.33 16.75 -12.11
C HIS A 75 -1.62 17.21 -11.42
N GLY A 76 -2.45 16.27 -10.94
CA GLY A 76 -3.65 16.55 -10.14
C GLY A 76 -3.37 16.60 -8.64
N GLN A 77 -4.11 15.79 -7.87
CA GLN A 77 -4.06 15.81 -6.42
C GLN A 77 -3.46 14.52 -5.83
N LEU A 78 -2.54 14.67 -4.87
CA LEU A 78 -2.07 13.58 -4.01
C LEU A 78 -2.38 13.91 -2.55
N VAL A 79 -3.20 13.08 -1.90
CA VAL A 79 -3.56 13.21 -0.48
C VAL A 79 -2.95 12.06 0.29
N ALA A 80 -1.97 12.33 1.15
CA ALA A 80 -1.32 11.32 1.99
C ALA A 80 -1.71 11.51 3.45
N GLU A 81 -2.56 10.62 3.96
CA GLU A 81 -3.18 10.71 5.30
C GLU A 81 -2.43 9.88 6.35
N GLY A 82 -1.10 9.92 6.38
CA GLY A 82 -0.31 9.20 7.38
C GLY A 82 -0.53 9.74 8.80
N THR A 83 -0.49 8.87 9.81
CA THR A 83 -0.54 9.28 11.22
C THR A 83 0.83 9.09 11.91
N SER A 84 0.95 9.52 13.16
CA SER A 84 2.14 9.30 13.99
C SER A 84 2.38 7.83 14.31
N THR A 85 1.34 7.00 14.28
CA THR A 85 1.40 5.55 14.52
C THR A 85 1.42 4.74 13.23
N ASP A 86 0.74 5.23 12.18
CA ASP A 86 0.48 4.50 10.94
C ASP A 86 1.03 5.31 9.76
N HIS A 87 2.32 5.13 9.53
CA HIS A 87 3.04 5.80 8.47
C HIS A 87 2.71 5.25 7.09
N ILE A 88 2.76 6.13 6.09
CA ILE A 88 2.76 5.75 4.69
C ILE A 88 4.21 5.51 4.26
N VAL A 89 4.48 4.38 3.60
CA VAL A 89 5.83 3.97 3.21
C VAL A 89 5.91 3.83 1.70
N PHE A 90 6.74 4.64 1.05
CA PHE A 90 7.16 4.42 -0.33
C PHE A 90 8.55 3.78 -0.32
N THR A 91 8.68 2.60 -0.91
CA THR A 91 9.96 1.89 -0.96
C THR A 91 10.11 1.10 -2.27
N LEU A 92 11.31 0.61 -2.53
CA LEU A 92 11.59 -0.16 -3.73
C LEU A 92 11.14 -1.61 -3.57
N LEU A 93 10.58 -2.18 -4.64
CA LEU A 93 10.38 -3.62 -4.74
C LEU A 93 11.76 -4.27 -4.90
N ASP A 94 12.24 -4.93 -3.83
CA ASP A 94 13.49 -5.68 -3.89
C ASP A 94 13.27 -6.98 -4.67
N THR A 95 13.57 -6.97 -5.96
CA THR A 95 13.48 -8.15 -6.85
C THR A 95 14.77 -8.96 -6.87
N ARG A 96 15.75 -8.66 -6.01
CA ARG A 96 16.99 -9.44 -5.99
C ARG A 96 16.70 -10.85 -5.49
N ASN A 97 16.77 -11.82 -6.40
CA ASN A 97 16.83 -13.23 -6.03
C ASN A 97 18.05 -13.42 -5.11
N ARG A 98 17.78 -13.55 -3.81
CA ARG A 98 18.78 -13.81 -2.78
C ARG A 98 19.25 -15.25 -2.88
N THR A 99 19.97 -15.57 -3.94
CA THR A 99 20.70 -16.83 -4.06
C THR A 99 22.14 -16.59 -3.64
N GLU A 100 22.62 -17.47 -2.75
CA GLU A 100 24.01 -17.61 -2.28
C GLU A 100 24.49 -16.67 -1.15
N GLY A 101 24.25 -17.12 0.08
CA GLY A 101 25.35 -17.41 1.01
C GLY A 101 26.18 -16.28 1.60
N LYS A 102 25.94 -15.00 1.27
CA LYS A 102 26.60 -13.89 1.96
C LYS A 102 25.73 -13.36 3.09
N PRO A 103 26.22 -13.27 4.35
CA PRO A 103 25.49 -12.60 5.40
C PRO A 103 25.27 -11.17 4.96
N PHE A 104 24.00 -10.80 4.80
CA PHE A 104 23.59 -9.42 4.58
C PHE A 104 24.09 -8.66 5.82
N LYS A 105 25.22 -7.97 5.70
CA LYS A 105 25.58 -6.92 6.64
C LYS A 105 24.44 -5.93 6.49
N SER A 106 23.55 -5.92 7.47
CA SER A 106 22.43 -5.01 7.59
C SER A 106 22.85 -3.65 7.05
N PHE A 107 22.49 -3.35 5.80
CA PHE A 107 22.65 -2.01 5.28
C PHE A 107 21.51 -1.26 5.94
N SER A 108 21.86 -0.70 7.11
CA SER A 108 21.11 0.29 7.87
C SER A 108 21.00 1.60 7.07
N ARG A 109 20.51 1.47 5.85
CA ARG A 109 20.10 2.47 4.90
C ARG A 109 18.78 1.99 4.33
N VAL A 110 17.80 1.79 5.22
CA VAL A 110 16.45 2.17 4.84
C VAL A 110 16.60 3.64 4.51
N THR A 111 16.74 3.98 3.24
CA THR A 111 16.46 5.32 2.78
C THR A 111 14.98 5.50 3.08
N ARG A 112 14.65 5.83 4.32
CA ARG A 112 13.38 6.42 4.68
C ARG A 112 13.43 7.73 3.93
N ILE A 113 12.92 7.73 2.71
CA ILE A 113 12.55 8.97 2.06
C ILE A 113 11.41 9.47 2.94
N PHE A 114 11.74 10.26 3.96
CA PHE A 114 10.80 11.11 4.64
C PHE A 114 10.41 12.16 3.61
N LEU A 115 9.55 11.80 2.67
CA LEU A 115 8.76 12.79 1.98
C LEU A 115 7.69 13.21 2.99
N SER A 116 8.08 14.09 3.92
CA SER A 116 7.11 14.98 4.56
C SER A 116 6.55 15.84 3.43
N ILE A 117 5.55 15.33 2.73
CA ILE A 117 4.72 16.12 1.82
C ILE A 117 3.89 17.05 2.71
N THR A 118 4.55 18.11 3.18
CA THR A 118 3.89 19.31 3.68
C THR A 118 4.26 20.42 2.72
N LYS A 119 3.48 20.57 1.66
CA LYS A 119 3.01 21.90 1.29
C LYS A 119 1.68 21.81 0.57
N LYS A 120 0.68 22.35 1.26
CA LYS A 120 -0.55 22.92 0.71
C LYS A 120 -0.15 23.84 -0.45
N GLN A 121 -0.37 23.40 -1.68
CA GLN A 121 -0.20 24.24 -2.87
C GLN A 121 -1.53 24.96 -3.12
N THR A 122 -1.83 25.97 -2.31
CA THR A 122 -2.80 27.01 -2.68
C THR A 122 -2.01 28.06 -3.44
N ARG A 123 -2.23 28.15 -4.76
CA ARG A 123 -1.92 29.35 -5.54
C ARG A 123 -3.08 30.32 -5.30
N ASP A 124 -2.75 31.53 -4.85
CA ASP A 124 -3.64 32.70 -4.93
C ASP A 124 -4.09 32.96 -6.39
#